data_AF-A0A6P7JI66-F1
#
_entry.id   AF-A0A6P7JI66-F1
#
_cell.length_a   1.000
_cell.length_b   1.000
_cell.length_c   1.000
_cell.angle_alpha   90.00
_cell.angle_beta   90.00
_cell.angle_gamma   90.00
#
_symmetry.space_group_name_H-M   'P 1'
#
loop_
_entity.id
_entity.type
_entity.pdbx_description
1 polymer ?
#
loop_
_entity_poly.entity_id
_entity_poly.type
_entity_poly.pdbx_seq_one_letter_code
_entity_poly.pdbx_strand_id
1 'polypeptide(L)'
;MLVLVRLLILIMMMMMMMKSDASSDVMTVSSGDTVLLDPDLVPVEKHWDIRWTHCHLVLNKDKKTCHHRRCELLTNGTLRFEQVQPQDAGNYTVEVFDKEGIRQAKRYFLLQVEESSSSISSNNSVVRSVVTCFVLLLFLLLILIIFIVRRRSQSTTSRGQMEDNVYMAMHSHHGNTEKQEEYKKEDDLVYVPFDPAALNM
;
A
#
# COMPACT_ATOMS: atom_id res chain seq x y z
N MET A 1 -31.52 -35.58 -14.11
CA MET A 1 -31.81 -34.59 -13.06
C MET A 1 -31.61 -35.13 -11.64
N LEU A 2 -32.36 -36.17 -11.21
CA LEU A 2 -32.25 -36.72 -9.84
C LEU A 2 -30.84 -37.22 -9.45
N VAL A 3 -30.10 -37.84 -10.37
CA VAL A 3 -28.73 -38.33 -10.12
C VAL A 3 -27.76 -37.17 -9.90
N LEU A 4 -27.87 -36.11 -10.70
CA LEU A 4 -27.04 -34.89 -10.57
C LEU A 4 -27.35 -34.17 -9.24
N VAL A 5 -28.62 -34.10 -8.84
CA VAL A 5 -29.02 -33.53 -7.55
C VAL A 5 -28.45 -34.34 -6.39
N ARG A 6 -28.49 -35.69 -6.46
CA ARG A 6 -27.86 -36.54 -5.44
C ARG A 6 -26.34 -36.37 -5.39
N LEU A 7 -25.68 -36.25 -6.54
CA LEU A 7 -24.24 -36.02 -6.63
C LEU A 7 -23.86 -34.67 -6.00
N LEU A 8 -24.62 -33.61 -6.30
CA LEU A 8 -24.43 -32.28 -5.72
C LEU A 8 -24.63 -32.29 -4.20
N ILE A 9 -25.66 -32.98 -3.70
CA ILE A 9 -25.89 -33.13 -2.27
C ILE A 9 -24.72 -33.86 -1.60
N LEU A 10 -24.23 -34.96 -2.19
CA LEU A 10 -23.07 -35.69 -1.65
C LEU A 10 -21.81 -34.83 -1.66
N ILE A 11 -21.55 -34.05 -2.72
CA ILE A 11 -20.42 -33.12 -2.80
C ILE A 11 -20.56 -32.03 -1.74
N MET A 12 -21.74 -31.45 -1.56
CA MET A 12 -21.99 -30.47 -0.50
C MET A 12 -21.81 -31.09 0.90
N MET A 13 -22.26 -32.31 1.13
CA MET A 13 -22.03 -33.02 2.39
C MET A 13 -20.53 -33.28 2.63
N MET A 14 -19.77 -33.65 1.60
CA MET A 14 -18.31 -33.79 1.68
C MET A 14 -17.62 -32.46 1.99
N MET A 15 -18.05 -31.35 1.38
CA MET A 15 -17.52 -30.01 1.67
C MET A 15 -17.83 -29.57 3.11
N MET A 16 -18.99 -29.95 3.65
CA MET A 16 -19.36 -29.68 5.05
C MET A 16 -18.59 -30.55 6.04
N MET A 17 -18.09 -31.73 5.63
CA MET A 17 -17.22 -32.59 6.44
C MET A 17 -15.73 -32.21 6.35
N MET A 18 -15.31 -31.48 5.31
CA MET A 18 -13.92 -31.06 5.11
C MET A 18 -13.57 -29.74 5.81
N LYS A 19 -14.55 -29.02 6.34
CA LYS A 19 -14.31 -27.82 7.15
C LYS A 19 -14.27 -28.17 8.63
N SER A 20 -13.27 -28.96 9.02
CA SER A 20 -12.71 -28.73 10.35
C SER A 20 -11.92 -27.44 10.23
N ASP A 21 -12.49 -26.33 10.69
CA ASP A 21 -11.68 -25.17 11.01
C ASP A 21 -10.72 -25.65 12.11
N ALA A 22 -9.53 -26.05 11.70
CA ALA A 22 -8.38 -26.18 12.57
C ALA A 22 -8.03 -24.76 13.04
N SER A 23 -8.91 -24.18 13.86
CA SER A 23 -8.70 -22.92 14.52
C SER A 23 -7.47 -23.12 15.37
N SER A 24 -6.36 -22.56 14.89
CA SER A 24 -5.11 -22.60 15.61
C SER A 24 -5.20 -21.56 16.70
N ASP A 25 -4.90 -21.95 17.93
CA ASP A 25 -4.79 -20.98 19.01
C ASP A 25 -3.52 -20.14 18.79
N VAL A 26 -3.67 -18.82 18.77
CA VAL A 26 -2.58 -17.91 18.42
C VAL A 26 -1.96 -17.41 19.71
N MET A 27 -0.67 -17.70 19.89
CA MET A 27 0.11 -17.24 21.03
C MET A 27 1.20 -16.30 20.58
N THR A 28 1.18 -15.07 21.10
CA THR A 28 2.20 -14.04 20.83
C THR A 28 3.07 -13.84 22.05
N VAL A 29 4.39 -13.89 21.88
CA VAL A 29 5.38 -13.76 22.96
C VAL A 29 6.57 -12.95 22.51
N SER A 30 7.20 -12.19 23.41
CA SER A 30 8.43 -11.47 23.08
C SER A 30 9.64 -12.40 23.07
N SER A 31 10.59 -12.12 22.19
CA SER A 31 11.87 -12.83 22.13
C SER A 31 12.61 -12.68 23.47
N GLY A 32 13.01 -13.81 24.05
CA GLY A 32 13.66 -13.91 25.35
C GLY A 32 12.73 -14.33 26.49
N ASP A 33 11.41 -14.24 26.30
CA ASP A 33 10.44 -14.58 27.34
C ASP A 33 10.18 -16.10 27.41
N THR A 34 9.37 -16.51 28.39
CA THR A 34 8.89 -17.89 28.55
C THR A 34 7.44 -17.99 28.09
N VAL A 35 7.10 -19.03 27.33
CA VAL A 35 5.73 -19.32 26.89
C VAL A 35 5.29 -20.71 27.34
N LEU A 36 4.00 -20.86 27.62
CA LEU A 36 3.33 -22.12 27.90
C LEU A 36 2.26 -22.35 26.85
N LEU A 37 2.39 -23.43 26.09
CA LEU A 37 1.34 -23.89 25.18
C LEU A 37 0.54 -24.97 25.90
N ASP A 38 -0.58 -24.56 26.47
CA ASP A 38 -1.46 -25.45 27.23
C ASP A 38 -2.58 -25.99 26.34
N PRO A 39 -2.67 -27.31 26.13
CA PRO A 39 -3.76 -27.91 25.37
C PRO A 39 -5.12 -27.93 26.09
N ASP A 40 -5.19 -27.44 27.34
CA ASP A 40 -6.39 -27.44 28.21
C ASP A 40 -7.00 -28.85 28.28
N LEU A 41 -6.14 -29.83 28.52
CA LEU A 41 -6.55 -31.22 28.62
C LEU A 41 -7.21 -31.43 29.99
N VAL A 42 -8.49 -31.80 29.98
CA VAL A 42 -9.19 -32.47 31.10
C VAL A 42 -8.26 -33.54 31.67
N PRO A 43 -8.17 -33.72 33.00
CA PRO A 43 -7.10 -34.46 33.68
C PRO A 43 -6.66 -35.70 32.90
N VAL A 44 -5.49 -35.56 32.29
CA VAL A 44 -4.84 -36.57 31.47
C VAL A 44 -4.65 -37.79 32.38
N GLU A 45 -5.32 -38.90 32.07
CA GLU A 45 -5.05 -40.14 32.77
C GLU A 45 -3.56 -40.47 32.65
N LYS A 46 -2.97 -40.98 33.73
CA LYS A 46 -1.51 -41.18 33.89
C LYS A 46 -0.83 -42.02 32.79
N HIS A 47 -1.61 -42.65 31.91
CA HIS A 47 -1.15 -43.58 30.88
C HIS A 47 -1.33 -43.07 29.45
N TRP A 48 -1.87 -41.86 29.26
CA TRP A 48 -2.04 -41.30 27.93
C TRP A 48 -0.69 -40.79 27.39
N ASP A 49 -0.51 -40.92 26.08
CA ASP A 49 0.68 -40.46 25.38
C ASP A 49 0.40 -39.11 24.72
N ILE A 50 1.12 -38.08 25.14
CA ILE A 50 1.01 -36.72 24.61
C ILE A 50 2.20 -36.46 23.72
N ARG A 51 1.94 -36.08 22.48
CA ARG A 51 2.97 -35.83 21.47
C ARG A 51 2.87 -34.41 20.94
N TRP A 52 3.94 -33.66 21.14
CA TRP A 52 4.13 -32.36 20.53
C TRP A 52 5.00 -32.48 19.30
N THR A 53 4.59 -31.83 18.21
CA THR A 53 5.33 -31.80 16.95
C THR A 53 5.39 -30.38 16.38
N HIS A 54 6.58 -30.05 15.89
CA HIS A 54 6.93 -28.82 15.17
C HIS A 54 8.08 -29.16 14.19
N CYS A 55 8.41 -28.27 13.24
CA CYS A 55 9.32 -28.59 12.13
C CYS A 55 10.70 -29.16 12.57
N HIS A 56 11.18 -28.79 13.76
CA HIS A 56 12.46 -29.26 14.33
C HIS A 56 12.32 -29.86 15.73
N LEU A 57 11.10 -30.15 16.18
CA LEU A 57 10.83 -30.57 17.54
C LEU A 57 9.78 -31.68 17.56
N VAL A 58 10.12 -32.76 18.25
CA VAL A 58 9.20 -33.85 18.59
C VAL A 58 9.43 -34.19 20.04
N LEU A 59 8.39 -34.02 20.87
CA LEU A 59 8.41 -34.36 22.29
C LEU A 59 7.29 -35.33 22.62
N ASN A 60 7.58 -36.28 23.50
CA ASN A 60 6.64 -37.28 23.96
C ASN A 60 7.05 -37.79 25.35
N LYS A 61 6.40 -38.85 25.83
CA LYS A 61 6.72 -39.48 27.12
C LYS A 61 8.19 -39.89 27.28
N ASP A 62 8.84 -40.33 26.19
CA ASP A 62 10.22 -40.84 26.20
C ASP A 62 11.24 -39.70 26.03
N LYS A 63 10.88 -38.67 25.27
CA LYS A 63 11.68 -37.48 24.99
C LYS A 63 10.94 -36.23 25.43
N LYS A 64 11.14 -35.86 26.69
CA LYS A 64 10.47 -34.70 27.29
C LYS A 64 11.15 -33.37 26.99
N THR A 65 12.38 -33.35 26.51
CA THR A 65 13.13 -32.11 26.25
C THR A 65 13.66 -32.05 24.82
N CYS A 66 13.75 -30.84 24.27
CA CYS A 66 14.36 -30.61 22.96
C CYS A 66 15.89 -30.57 23.03
N HIS A 67 16.51 -30.64 21.86
CA HIS A 67 17.98 -30.68 21.70
C HIS A 67 18.71 -29.50 22.34
N HIS A 68 18.13 -28.30 22.28
CA HIS A 68 18.71 -27.09 22.86
C HIS A 68 18.29 -26.85 24.32
N ARG A 69 17.55 -27.78 24.94
CA ARG A 69 17.13 -27.74 26.36
C ARG A 69 16.33 -26.51 26.81
N ARG A 70 15.87 -25.68 25.86
CA ARG A 70 15.01 -24.53 26.15
C ARG A 70 13.53 -24.89 26.19
N CYS A 71 13.18 -26.16 26.03
CA CYS A 71 11.79 -26.58 26.04
C CYS A 71 11.62 -27.93 26.71
N GLU A 72 10.46 -28.08 27.34
CA GLU A 72 10.12 -29.21 28.19
C GLU A 72 8.63 -29.55 28.05
N LEU A 73 8.33 -30.84 27.97
CA LEU A 73 7.00 -31.41 28.09
C LEU A 73 6.68 -31.65 29.56
N LEU A 74 5.77 -30.84 30.10
CA LEU A 74 5.31 -30.94 31.48
C LEU A 74 4.39 -32.15 31.70
N THR A 75 4.21 -32.54 32.95
CA THR A 75 3.40 -33.72 33.32
C THR A 75 1.92 -33.58 32.99
N ASN A 76 1.40 -32.36 32.89
CA ASN A 76 0.03 -32.06 32.48
C ASN A 76 -0.14 -32.02 30.94
N GLY A 77 0.94 -32.21 30.17
CA GLY A 77 0.90 -32.14 28.71
C GLY A 77 1.20 -30.77 28.11
N THR A 78 1.36 -29.73 28.93
CA THR A 78 1.76 -28.40 28.48
C THR A 78 3.18 -28.44 27.92
N LEU A 79 3.39 -27.77 26.80
CA LEU A 79 4.73 -27.50 26.28
C LEU A 79 5.23 -26.17 26.86
N ARG A 80 6.30 -26.23 27.65
CA ARG A 80 7.00 -25.07 28.17
C ARG A 80 8.19 -24.74 27.29
N PHE A 81 8.34 -23.47 26.95
CA PHE A 81 9.49 -22.95 26.22
C PHE A 81 10.08 -21.76 26.98
N GLU A 82 11.35 -21.84 27.34
CA GLU A 82 12.12 -20.77 27.97
C GLU A 82 12.94 -20.02 26.92
N GLN A 83 13.18 -18.72 27.13
CA GLN A 83 14.01 -17.90 26.25
C GLN A 83 13.65 -18.07 24.77
N VAL A 84 12.38 -17.84 24.44
CA VAL A 84 11.84 -18.02 23.09
C VAL A 84 12.62 -17.16 22.09
N GLN A 85 12.90 -17.73 20.91
CA GLN A 85 13.61 -17.07 19.83
C GLN A 85 12.74 -17.02 18.56
N PRO A 86 13.03 -16.10 17.62
CA PRO A 86 12.26 -15.99 16.38
C PRO A 86 12.19 -17.29 15.57
N GLN A 87 13.22 -18.15 15.66
CA GLN A 87 13.28 -19.44 14.97
C GLN A 87 12.34 -20.48 15.58
N ASP A 88 11.84 -20.26 16.80
CA ASP A 88 10.89 -21.15 17.45
C ASP A 88 9.44 -20.88 16.97
N ALA A 89 9.22 -19.80 16.21
CA ALA A 89 7.91 -19.42 15.72
C ALA A 89 7.33 -20.45 14.73
N GLY A 90 6.00 -20.48 14.64
CA GLY A 90 5.28 -21.27 13.65
C GLY A 90 4.25 -22.21 14.24
N ASN A 91 3.89 -23.22 13.46
CA ASN A 91 2.80 -24.13 13.80
C ASN A 91 3.31 -25.24 14.72
N TYR A 92 2.63 -25.40 15.84
CA TYR A 92 2.79 -26.50 16.77
C TYR A 92 1.53 -27.35 16.72
N THR A 93 1.70 -28.65 16.81
CA THR A 93 0.59 -29.61 16.89
C THR A 93 0.79 -30.46 18.12
N VAL A 94 -0.29 -30.66 18.86
CA VAL A 94 -0.34 -31.62 19.96
C VAL A 94 -1.40 -32.67 19.67
N GLU A 95 -0.99 -33.92 19.80
CA GLU A 95 -1.86 -35.09 19.67
C GLU A 95 -1.83 -35.89 20.97
N VAL A 96 -2.99 -36.37 21.39
CA VAL A 96 -3.16 -37.16 22.61
C VAL A 96 -3.69 -38.52 22.24
N PHE A 97 -3.01 -39.57 22.71
CA PHE A 97 -3.34 -40.96 22.44
C PHE A 97 -3.67 -41.67 23.75
N ASP A 98 -4.68 -42.53 23.72
CA ASP A 98 -4.97 -43.42 24.85
C ASP A 98 -3.95 -44.58 24.93
N LYS A 99 -4.16 -45.47 25.91
CA LYS A 99 -3.30 -46.64 26.14
C LYS A 99 -3.38 -47.68 25.01
N GLU A 100 -4.46 -47.70 24.24
CA GLU A 100 -4.63 -48.51 23.03
C GLU A 100 -3.94 -47.89 21.80
N GLY A 101 -3.42 -46.66 21.91
CA GLY A 101 -2.77 -45.92 20.82
C GLY A 101 -3.75 -45.22 19.89
N ILE A 102 -5.02 -45.09 20.27
CA ILE A 102 -6.05 -44.37 19.50
C ILE A 102 -5.95 -42.88 19.83
N ARG A 103 -5.94 -42.05 18.79
CA ARG A 103 -5.88 -40.59 18.95
C ARG A 103 -7.21 -40.05 19.46
N GLN A 104 -7.19 -39.51 20.67
CA GLN A 104 -8.35 -38.92 21.35
C GLN A 104 -8.50 -37.42 21.05
N ALA A 105 -7.38 -36.70 20.92
CA ALA A 105 -7.41 -35.26 20.65
C ALA A 105 -6.30 -34.83 19.71
N LYS A 106 -6.56 -33.74 18.98
CA LYS A 106 -5.59 -33.00 18.16
C LYS A 106 -5.88 -31.51 18.25
N ARG A 107 -4.84 -30.72 18.53
CA ARG A 107 -4.90 -29.25 18.58
C ARG A 107 -3.74 -28.65 17.83
N TYR A 108 -3.95 -27.41 17.38
CA TYR A 108 -2.98 -26.62 16.63
C TYR A 108 -2.76 -25.31 17.36
N PHE A 109 -1.50 -24.89 17.43
CA PHE A 109 -1.09 -23.61 17.99
C PHE A 109 -0.23 -22.89 16.96
N LEU A 110 -0.40 -21.58 16.83
CA LEU A 110 0.48 -20.72 16.06
C LEU A 110 1.25 -19.83 17.04
N LEU A 111 2.55 -20.11 17.19
CA LEU A 111 3.44 -19.29 18.01
C LEU A 111 4.00 -18.14 17.16
N GLN A 112 3.74 -16.91 17.58
CA GLN A 112 4.29 -15.69 17.02
C GLN A 112 5.30 -15.09 18.01
N VAL A 113 6.48 -14.74 17.52
CA VAL A 113 7.55 -14.20 18.36
C VAL A 113 7.84 -12.77 17.92
N GLU A 114 7.63 -11.82 18.83
CA GLU A 114 7.94 -10.42 18.61
C GLU A 114 9.39 -10.15 19.00
N GLU A 115 10.18 -9.54 18.12
CA GLU A 115 11.53 -9.12 18.49
C GLU A 115 11.44 -7.99 19.51
N SER A 116 12.11 -8.18 20.65
CA SER A 116 12.30 -7.11 21.62
C SER A 116 13.23 -6.08 20.99
N SER A 117 12.65 -5.12 20.27
CA SER A 117 13.38 -3.96 19.79
C SER A 117 13.79 -3.17 21.03
N SER A 118 14.98 -3.44 21.57
CA SER A 118 15.71 -2.46 22.34
C SER A 118 15.69 -1.19 21.50
N SER A 119 14.98 -0.17 21.96
CA SER A 119 14.68 1.04 21.22
C SER A 119 15.97 1.75 20.83
N ILE A 120 16.55 1.37 19.69
CA ILE A 120 17.44 2.25 18.95
C ILE A 120 16.51 3.33 18.39
N SER A 121 16.59 4.48 19.02
CA SER A 121 15.94 5.74 18.67
C SER A 121 15.73 5.86 17.16
N SER A 122 14.45 5.77 16.77
CA SER A 122 14.01 5.72 15.38
C SER A 122 14.19 7.08 14.70
N ASN A 123 15.36 7.29 14.10
CA ASN A 123 15.61 8.40 13.15
C ASN A 123 14.57 8.45 12.01
N ASN A 124 13.83 7.36 11.79
CA ASN A 124 12.74 7.27 10.83
C ASN A 124 11.50 8.11 11.20
N SER A 125 11.25 8.37 12.49
CA SER A 125 10.10 9.22 12.90
C SER A 125 10.35 10.69 12.56
N VAL A 126 11.58 11.16 12.80
CA VAL A 126 12.00 12.53 12.47
C VAL A 126 12.04 12.73 10.97
N VAL A 127 12.63 11.80 10.20
CA VAL A 127 12.66 11.92 8.73
C VAL A 127 11.26 11.90 8.14
N ARG A 128 10.36 11.01 8.59
CA ARG A 128 8.95 11.00 8.14
C ARG A 128 8.24 12.31 8.48
N SER A 129 8.41 12.80 9.71
CA SER A 129 7.83 14.08 10.15
C SER A 129 8.32 15.26 9.28
N VAL A 130 9.64 15.33 9.05
CA VAL A 130 10.27 16.35 8.22
C VAL A 130 9.76 16.30 6.77
N VAL A 131 9.70 15.12 6.16
CA VAL A 131 9.16 14.93 4.80
C VAL A 131 7.69 15.36 4.74
N THR A 132 6.85 14.99 5.71
CA THR A 132 5.45 15.42 5.74
C THR A 132 5.30 16.93 5.88
N CYS A 133 6.12 17.58 6.71
CA CYS A 133 6.12 19.04 6.85
C CYS A 133 6.52 19.74 5.56
N PHE A 134 7.54 19.24 4.85
CA PHE A 134 7.95 19.80 3.56
C PHE A 134 6.84 19.68 2.49
N VAL A 135 6.16 18.53 2.42
CA VAL A 135 5.04 18.32 1.48
C VAL A 135 3.87 19.28 1.79
N LEU A 136 3.52 19.45 3.07
CA LEU A 136 2.47 20.39 3.49
C LEU A 136 2.83 21.85 3.17
N LEU A 137 4.08 22.25 3.38
CA LEU A 137 4.56 23.59 3.04
C LEU A 137 4.46 23.86 1.53
N LEU A 138 4.87 22.91 0.69
CA LEU A 138 4.74 23.03 -0.77
C LEU A 138 3.28 23.18 -1.19
N PHE A 139 2.36 22.43 -0.58
CA PHE A 139 0.93 22.52 -0.86
C PHE A 139 0.34 23.90 -0.49
N LEU A 140 0.73 24.46 0.66
CA LEU A 140 0.32 25.80 1.07
C LEU A 140 0.84 26.88 0.12
N LEU A 141 2.09 26.76 -0.34
CA LEU A 141 2.66 27.67 -1.33
C LEU A 141 1.91 27.60 -2.67
N LEU A 142 1.53 26.41 -3.13
CA LEU A 142 0.71 26.25 -4.34
C LEU A 142 -0.66 26.91 -4.18
N ILE A 143 -1.33 26.75 -3.03
CA ILE A 143 -2.60 27.43 -2.75
C ILE A 143 -2.41 28.95 -2.76
N LEU A 144 -1.35 29.47 -2.15
CA LEU A 144 -1.06 30.90 -2.15
C LEU A 144 -0.79 31.44 -3.56
N ILE A 145 -0.02 30.71 -4.38
CA ILE A 145 0.22 31.07 -5.78
C ILE A 145 -1.09 31.08 -6.56
N ILE A 146 -1.92 30.04 -6.43
CA ILE A 146 -3.24 29.97 -7.07
C ILE A 146 -4.12 31.14 -6.60
N PHE A 147 -4.11 31.48 -5.32
CA PHE A 147 -4.87 32.59 -4.77
C PHE A 147 -4.39 33.94 -5.31
N ILE A 148 -3.06 34.16 -5.41
CA ILE A 148 -2.48 35.38 -5.99
C ILE A 148 -2.83 35.49 -7.47
N VAL A 149 -2.71 34.39 -8.23
CA VAL A 149 -3.07 34.35 -9.65
C VAL A 149 -4.56 34.59 -9.85
N ARG A 150 -5.43 33.96 -9.05
CA ARG A 150 -6.87 34.20 -9.08
C ARG A 150 -7.24 35.63 -8.68
N ARG A 151 -6.58 36.19 -7.65
CA ARG A 151 -6.79 37.58 -7.22
C ARG A 151 -6.33 38.58 -8.27
N ARG A 152 -5.23 38.29 -8.99
CA ARG A 152 -4.74 39.11 -10.11
C ARG A 152 -5.64 38.99 -11.34
N SER A 153 -6.20 37.81 -11.59
CA SER A 153 -7.23 37.59 -12.62
C SER A 153 -8.53 38.34 -12.30
N GLN A 154 -8.86 38.54 -11.02
CA GLN A 154 -9.99 39.39 -10.62
C GLN A 154 -9.68 40.89 -10.71
N SER A 155 -8.40 41.30 -10.62
CA SER A 155 -8.02 42.71 -10.74
C SER A 155 -7.91 43.22 -12.18
N THR A 156 -8.07 42.36 -13.20
CA THR A 156 -8.15 42.80 -14.61
C THR A 156 -9.59 42.94 -15.11
N THR A 157 -10.58 42.92 -14.22
CA THR A 157 -12.00 43.18 -14.55
C THR A 157 -12.55 44.31 -13.69
N SER A 158 -11.90 45.49 -13.70
CA SER A 158 -12.54 46.80 -13.43
C SER A 158 -11.60 48.00 -13.73
N ARG A 159 -10.96 48.00 -14.90
CA ARG A 159 -10.49 49.22 -15.61
C ARG A 159 -10.04 48.83 -17.02
N GLY A 160 -10.98 48.80 -17.95
CA GLY A 160 -10.72 48.42 -19.33
C GLY A 160 -11.98 48.46 -20.19
N GLN A 161 -12.67 49.60 -20.17
CA GLN A 161 -13.72 49.93 -21.13
C GLN A 161 -13.50 51.37 -21.62
N MET A 162 -12.56 51.52 -22.54
CA MET A 162 -12.60 52.43 -23.69
C MET A 162 -11.48 51.97 -24.63
N GLU A 163 -11.73 52.05 -25.94
CA GLU A 163 -10.91 51.56 -27.06
C GLU A 163 -11.26 50.15 -27.59
N ASP A 164 -12.57 49.92 -27.76
CA ASP A 164 -13.04 49.45 -29.07
C ASP A 164 -12.66 50.53 -30.10
N ASN A 165 -11.87 50.21 -31.13
CA ASN A 165 -11.84 50.85 -32.47
C ASN A 165 -10.62 50.47 -33.32
N VAL A 166 -10.22 49.21 -33.47
CA VAL A 166 -9.41 48.78 -34.64
C VAL A 166 -9.68 47.31 -34.98
N TYR A 167 -10.95 46.91 -35.16
CA TYR A 167 -11.22 45.63 -35.81
C TYR A 167 -11.00 45.81 -37.31
N MET A 168 -9.80 45.40 -37.74
CA MET A 168 -9.50 44.99 -39.10
C MET A 168 -10.58 44.01 -39.59
N ALA A 169 -11.55 44.50 -40.36
CA ALA A 169 -12.42 43.68 -41.20
C ALA A 169 -12.16 44.06 -42.66
N MET A 170 -11.04 43.57 -43.20
CA MET A 170 -10.84 43.47 -44.64
C MET A 170 -11.57 42.21 -45.12
N HIS A 171 -12.67 42.38 -45.88
CA HIS A 171 -13.14 41.52 -46.96
C HIS A 171 -14.34 42.23 -47.65
N SER A 172 -14.16 42.76 -48.86
CA SER A 172 -14.41 42.11 -50.17
C SER A 172 -15.84 42.26 -50.69
N HIS A 173 -15.99 43.19 -51.65
CA HIS A 173 -16.94 43.25 -52.78
C HIS A 173 -18.46 43.04 -52.57
N HIS A 174 -19.24 44.11 -52.77
CA HIS A 174 -20.46 44.07 -53.61
C HIS A 174 -20.85 45.48 -54.15
N GLY A 175 -21.49 45.53 -55.34
CA GLY A 175 -21.68 46.67 -56.27
C GLY A 175 -22.43 47.91 -55.73
N ASN A 176 -22.48 49.05 -56.43
CA ASN A 176 -22.92 49.22 -57.82
C ASN A 176 -22.57 50.65 -58.32
N THR A 177 -22.11 50.76 -59.57
CA THR A 177 -22.35 51.81 -60.62
C THR A 177 -22.58 53.26 -60.16
N GLU A 178 -21.77 54.24 -60.56
CA GLU A 178 -21.90 54.92 -61.86
C GLU A 178 -20.61 55.61 -62.33
N LYS A 179 -20.49 55.71 -63.66
CA LYS A 179 -19.40 56.29 -64.45
C LYS A 179 -19.49 57.82 -64.46
N GLN A 180 -18.35 58.50 -64.52
CA GLN A 180 -18.00 59.56 -65.49
C GLN A 180 -16.58 60.06 -65.15
N GLU A 181 -15.61 59.87 -66.08
CA GLU A 181 -14.96 60.92 -66.89
C GLU A 181 -13.86 61.66 -66.09
N GLU A 182 -12.73 62.12 -66.61
CA GLU A 182 -11.88 61.89 -67.78
C GLU A 182 -10.82 63.04 -67.67
N TYR A 183 -9.53 62.73 -67.86
CA TYR A 183 -8.38 63.67 -68.08
C TYR A 183 -8.08 64.70 -66.95
N LYS A 184 -6.86 65.19 -66.70
CA LYS A 184 -5.60 65.30 -67.43
C LYS A 184 -4.50 65.68 -66.41
N LYS A 185 -3.24 65.32 -66.73
CA LYS A 185 -1.98 66.12 -66.67
C LYS A 185 -1.88 67.23 -65.60
N GLU A 186 -0.78 67.40 -64.88
CA GLU A 186 0.62 67.57 -65.33
C GLU A 186 1.43 67.90 -64.06
N ASP A 187 2.73 67.58 -64.05
CA ASP A 187 3.83 68.28 -63.35
C ASP A 187 3.80 68.29 -61.79
N ASP A 188 4.81 67.87 -61.01
CA ASP A 188 6.25 68.03 -61.17
C ASP A 188 7.01 66.94 -60.39
N LEU A 189 8.12 66.53 -60.98
CA LEU A 189 9.18 65.69 -60.42
C LEU A 189 9.95 66.45 -59.32
N VAL A 190 10.55 65.73 -58.36
CA VAL A 190 12.01 65.73 -58.09
C VAL A 190 12.27 64.64 -57.03
N TYR A 191 12.81 63.51 -57.46
CA TYR A 191 13.52 62.57 -56.58
C TYR A 191 15.01 62.71 -56.87
N VAL A 192 15.80 63.02 -55.84
CA VAL A 192 17.27 63.04 -55.91
C VAL A 192 17.81 61.86 -55.11
N PRO A 193 18.66 61.03 -55.72
CA PRO A 193 19.72 60.36 -55.01
C PRO A 193 21.08 60.95 -55.43
N PHE A 194 21.86 61.29 -54.41
CA PHE A 194 23.21 61.80 -54.46
C PHE A 194 24.19 60.63 -54.68
N ASP A 195 25.10 60.74 -55.65
CA ASP A 195 26.28 59.87 -55.70
C ASP A 195 27.53 60.67 -56.11
N PRO A 196 28.65 60.58 -55.36
CA PRO A 196 29.83 61.39 -55.56
C PRO A 196 30.86 60.67 -56.45
N ALA A 197 31.71 61.47 -57.10
CA ALA A 197 32.94 61.10 -57.82
C ALA A 197 32.83 60.87 -59.34
N ALA A 198 33.08 61.94 -60.10
CA ALA A 198 33.92 62.01 -61.32
C ALA A 198 33.73 63.44 -61.90
N LEU A 199 34.55 64.46 -61.61
CA LEU A 199 35.99 64.66 -61.83
C LEU A 199 36.36 64.85 -63.33
N ASN A 200 37.07 65.96 -63.60
CA ASN A 200 37.76 66.41 -64.82
C ASN A 200 36.84 67.14 -65.82
N MET A 201 36.99 68.44 -66.10
CA MET A 201 38.21 69.22 -66.37
C MET A 201 37.93 70.71 -66.18
#